data_AF-A0A1X7SU31-F1
#
_entry.id   AF-A0A1X7SU31-F1
#
_cell.length_a   1.000
_cell.length_b   1.000
_cell.length_c   1.000
_cell.angle_alpha   90.00
_cell.angle_beta   90.00
_cell.angle_gamma   90.00
#
_symmetry.space_group_name_H-M   'P 1'
#
loop_
_entity.id
_entity.type
_entity.pdbx_description
1 polymer ?
#
loop_
_entity_poly.entity_id
_entity_poly.type
_entity_poly.pdbx_seq_one_letter_code
_entity_poly.pdbx_strand_id
1 'polypeptide(L)'
;MQFKPPEDVDLNQLLLSDEEAVHKALHKLAESVRVRHLPLFPPFEDYDKVHRGNVTTGQFKRVLDDLSLMPHLSQFELNLICLKFGVIIGGRHDINYNAFCLLVEDYAQTKWNEQ
;
A
#
# COMPACT_ATOMS: atom_id res chain seq x y z
N MET A 1 31.65 23.16 10.76
CA MET A 1 30.22 22.85 10.65
C MET A 1 30.10 21.36 10.35
N GLN A 2 29.62 20.57 11.31
CA GLN A 2 29.45 19.13 11.12
C GLN A 2 27.99 18.89 10.76
N PHE A 3 27.72 18.53 9.51
CA PHE A 3 26.38 18.11 9.09
C PHE A 3 26.14 16.73 9.70
N LYS A 4 25.32 16.67 10.75
CA LYS A 4 24.78 15.39 11.22
C LYS A 4 23.55 15.10 10.36
N PRO A 5 23.51 13.97 9.62
CA PRO A 5 22.25 13.55 9.02
C PRO A 5 21.22 13.41 10.15
N PRO A 6 20.00 13.92 10.00
CA PRO A 6 18.97 13.75 11.02
C PRO A 6 18.76 12.26 11.26
N GLU A 7 18.85 11.89 12.54
CA GLU A 7 18.56 10.57 13.09
C GLU A 7 17.29 10.00 12.47
N ASP A 8 17.38 8.75 12.00
CA ASP A 8 16.28 7.90 11.55
C ASP A 8 14.98 8.65 11.26
N VAL A 9 14.88 9.23 10.04
CA VAL A 9 13.57 9.57 9.49
C VAL A 9 12.88 8.23 9.28
N ASP A 10 12.17 7.82 10.30
CA ASP A 10 11.29 6.67 10.32
C ASP A 10 10.37 6.79 9.11
N LEU A 11 10.70 6.06 8.04
CA LEU A 11 10.16 6.27 6.69
C LEU A 11 8.64 6.06 6.63
N ASN A 12 8.03 5.62 7.73
CA ASN A 12 6.61 5.34 7.88
C ASN A 12 5.87 6.35 8.79
N GLN A 13 6.53 7.41 9.27
CA GLN A 13 5.88 8.47 10.06
C GLN A 13 5.25 9.53 9.15
N LEU A 14 3.99 9.29 8.77
CA LEU A 14 3.17 10.28 8.07
C LEU A 14 2.65 11.35 9.04
N LEU A 15 2.46 12.58 8.54
CA LEU A 15 1.74 13.61 9.27
C LEU A 15 0.25 13.21 9.42
N LEU A 16 -0.45 13.73 10.43
CA LEU A 16 -1.87 13.41 10.66
C LEU A 16 -2.74 13.62 9.40
N SER A 17 -2.54 14.72 8.68
CA SER A 17 -3.25 15.01 7.44
C SER A 17 -2.95 14.00 6.32
N ASP A 18 -1.73 13.48 6.28
CA ASP A 18 -1.29 12.49 5.30
C ASP A 18 -1.83 11.10 5.63
N GLU A 19 -1.89 10.74 6.92
CA GLU A 19 -2.58 9.53 7.38
C GLU A 19 -4.04 9.55 6.92
N GLU A 20 -4.78 10.64 7.16
CA GLU A 20 -6.17 10.76 6.71
C GLU A 20 -6.31 10.60 5.19
N ALA A 21 -5.37 11.15 4.41
CA ALA A 21 -5.35 11.00 2.96
C ALA A 21 -5.08 9.55 2.52
N VAL A 22 -4.15 8.85 3.19
CA VAL A 22 -3.90 7.41 2.94
C VAL A 22 -5.13 6.59 3.26
N HIS A 23 -5.77 6.81 4.41
CA HIS A 23 -6.98 6.08 4.79
C HIS A 23 -8.10 6.29 3.76
N LYS A 24 -8.32 7.52 3.29
CA LYS A 24 -9.28 7.82 2.22
C LYS A 24 -8.93 7.10 0.92
N ALA A 25 -7.66 7.07 0.54
CA ALA A 25 -7.19 6.35 -0.64
C ALA A 25 -7.42 4.84 -0.52
N LEU A 26 -7.09 4.23 0.62
CA LEU A 26 -7.31 2.82 0.89
C LEU A 26 -8.79 2.46 0.90
N HIS A 27 -9.68 3.33 1.42
CA HIS A 27 -11.13 3.12 1.32
C HIS A 27 -11.63 3.10 -0.14
N LYS A 28 -11.10 3.97 -1.02
CA LYS A 28 -11.45 3.93 -2.46
C LYS A 28 -11.05 2.61 -3.11
N LEU A 29 -9.87 2.09 -2.76
CA LEU A 29 -9.42 0.78 -3.23
C LEU A 29 -10.29 -0.34 -2.67
N ALA A 30 -10.58 -0.31 -1.38
CA ALA A 30 -11.42 -1.29 -0.69
C ALA A 30 -12.82 -1.38 -1.29
N GLU A 31 -13.43 -0.24 -1.65
CA GLU A 31 -14.72 -0.23 -2.34
C GLU A 31 -14.64 -0.93 -3.70
N SER A 32 -13.61 -0.63 -4.49
CA SER A 32 -13.39 -1.27 -5.79
C SER A 32 -13.18 -2.78 -5.67
N VAL A 33 -12.39 -3.20 -4.67
CA VAL A 33 -12.12 -4.61 -4.34
C VAL A 33 -13.40 -5.33 -3.91
N ARG A 34 -14.20 -4.70 -3.06
CA ARG A 34 -15.48 -5.24 -2.59
C ARG A 34 -16.49 -5.40 -3.72
N VAL A 35 -16.69 -4.35 -4.52
CA VAL A 35 -17.71 -4.34 -5.59
C VAL A 35 -17.36 -5.30 -6.72
N ARG A 36 -16.07 -5.43 -7.05
CA ARG A 36 -15.59 -6.27 -8.15
C ARG A 36 -15.08 -7.65 -7.69
N HIS A 37 -15.15 -7.95 -6.39
CA HIS A 37 -14.64 -9.17 -5.77
C HIS A 37 -13.19 -9.48 -6.20
N LEU A 38 -12.31 -8.47 -6.15
CA LEU A 38 -10.94 -8.61 -6.65
C LEU A 38 -10.09 -9.43 -5.66
N PRO A 39 -9.38 -10.47 -6.12
CA PRO A 39 -8.42 -11.18 -5.29
C PRO A 39 -7.12 -10.36 -5.21
N LEU A 40 -6.90 -9.65 -4.11
CA LEU A 40 -5.73 -8.76 -3.97
C LEU A 40 -4.41 -9.52 -3.81
N PHE A 41 -4.40 -10.62 -3.06
CA PHE A 41 -3.17 -11.36 -2.74
C PHE A 41 -2.51 -12.06 -3.94
N PRO A 42 -3.22 -12.87 -4.74
CA PRO A 42 -2.58 -13.71 -5.76
C PRO A 42 -1.69 -12.96 -6.77
N PRO A 43 -2.09 -11.79 -7.30
CA PRO A 43 -1.23 -11.02 -8.21
C PRO A 43 0.10 -10.58 -7.60
N PHE A 44 0.17 -10.37 -6.28
CA PHE A 44 1.44 -10.07 -5.61
C PHE A 44 2.28 -11.32 -5.39
N GLU A 45 1.66 -12.46 -5.07
CA GLU A 45 2.36 -13.73 -4.87
C GLU A 45 3.08 -14.23 -6.14
N ASP A 46 2.56 -13.91 -7.33
CA ASP A 46 3.24 -14.18 -8.60
C ASP A 46 4.62 -13.50 -8.70
N TYR A 47 4.78 -12.33 -8.05
CA TYR A 47 6.05 -11.61 -7.96
C TYR A 47 6.90 -12.06 -6.77
N ASP A 48 6.28 -12.45 -5.66
CA ASP A 48 6.95 -12.89 -4.44
C ASP A 48 7.05 -14.42 -4.33
N LYS A 49 7.82 -15.02 -5.25
CA LYS A 49 8.02 -16.48 -5.33
C LYS A 49 8.63 -17.14 -4.10
N VAL A 50 9.18 -16.34 -3.19
CA VAL A 50 9.81 -16.79 -1.94
C VAL A 50 8.95 -16.46 -0.71
N HIS A 51 7.74 -15.92 -0.91
CA HIS A 51 6.75 -15.61 0.11
C HIS A 51 7.31 -14.77 1.27
N ARG A 52 8.07 -13.72 0.94
CA ARG A 52 8.61 -12.76 1.93
C ARG A 52 7.58 -11.72 2.38
N GLY A 53 6.46 -11.58 1.69
CA GLY A 53 5.42 -10.59 1.95
C GLY A 53 5.75 -9.19 1.43
N ASN A 54 6.69 -9.06 0.50
CA ASN A 54 7.09 -7.78 -0.06
C ASN A 54 7.43 -7.87 -1.55
N VAL A 55 7.24 -6.74 -2.24
CA VAL A 55 7.53 -6.58 -3.66
C VAL A 55 8.15 -5.21 -3.91
N THR A 56 8.93 -5.04 -4.98
CA THR A 56 9.48 -3.73 -5.33
C THR A 56 8.35 -2.71 -5.61
N THR A 57 8.60 -1.41 -5.41
CA THR A 57 7.61 -0.36 -5.74
C THR A 57 7.10 -0.44 -7.19
N GLY A 58 7.95 -0.84 -8.13
CA GLY A 58 7.58 -1.01 -9.54
C GLY A 58 6.61 -2.17 -9.76
N GLN A 59 6.85 -3.32 -9.12
CA GLN A 59 5.93 -4.46 -9.16
C GLN A 59 4.61 -4.12 -8.47
N PHE A 60 4.66 -3.42 -7.34
CA PHE A 60 3.47 -2.96 -6.64
C PHE A 60 2.56 -2.12 -7.54
N LYS A 61 3.12 -1.13 -8.24
CA LYS A 61 2.36 -0.29 -9.18
C LYS A 61 1.78 -1.07 -10.35
N ARG A 62 2.50 -2.08 -10.87
CA ARG A 62 1.98 -2.95 -11.94
C ARG A 62 0.78 -3.75 -11.47
N VAL A 63 0.84 -4.35 -10.28
CA VAL A 63 -0.31 -5.09 -9.73
C VAL A 63 -1.54 -4.19 -9.59
N LEU A 64 -1.36 -2.96 -9.09
CA LEU A 64 -2.47 -2.00 -9.02
C LEU A 64 -3.02 -1.63 -10.40
N ASP A 65 -2.18 -1.53 -11.42
CA ASP A 65 -2.60 -1.25 -12.79
C ASP A 65 -3.36 -2.43 -13.41
N ASP A 66 -2.84 -3.65 -13.25
CA ASP A 66 -3.43 -4.91 -13.73
C ASP A 66 -4.82 -5.15 -13.11
N LEU A 67 -5.01 -4.77 -11.84
CA LEU A 67 -6.31 -4.81 -11.16
C LEU A 67 -7.23 -3.62 -11.49
N SER A 68 -6.76 -2.68 -12.32
CA SER A 68 -7.44 -1.42 -12.64
C SER A 68 -7.77 -0.59 -11.39
N LEU A 69 -6.88 -0.59 -10.41
CA LEU A 69 -6.97 0.18 -9.17
C LEU A 69 -6.26 1.53 -9.28
N MET A 70 -5.25 1.65 -10.15
CA MET A 70 -4.51 2.89 -10.41
C MET A 70 -5.40 4.11 -10.71
N PRO A 71 -6.47 4.02 -11.52
CA PRO A 71 -7.34 5.17 -11.83
C PRO A 71 -8.07 5.77 -10.62
N HIS A 72 -8.18 5.03 -9.52
CA HIS A 72 -8.84 5.48 -8.29
C HIS A 72 -7.91 6.29 -7.37
N LEU A 73 -6.63 6.37 -7.71
CA LEU A 73 -5.59 7.02 -6.92
C LEU A 73 -5.02 8.23 -7.66
N SER A 74 -4.87 9.33 -6.94
CA SER A 74 -3.98 10.41 -7.37
C SER A 74 -2.51 10.02 -7.18
N GLN A 75 -1.61 10.70 -7.88
CA GLN A 75 -0.16 10.48 -7.72
C GLN A 75 0.31 10.73 -6.28
N PHE A 76 -0.31 11.70 -5.59
CA PHE A 76 -0.03 12.00 -4.19
C PHE A 76 -0.44 10.84 -3.28
N GLU A 77 -1.65 10.33 -3.43
CA GLU A 77 -2.15 9.19 -2.63
C GLU A 77 -1.32 7.92 -2.87
N LEU A 78 -0.96 7.64 -4.12
CA LEU A 78 -0.09 6.51 -4.45
C LEU A 78 1.27 6.63 -3.75
N ASN A 79 1.85 7.83 -3.72
CA ASN A 79 3.12 8.06 -3.04
C ASN A 79 2.98 7.86 -1.53
N LEU A 80 1.89 8.34 -0.92
CA LEU A 80 1.66 8.15 0.51
C LEU A 80 1.41 6.68 0.86
N ILE A 81 0.69 5.92 0.02
CA ILE A 81 0.55 4.46 0.18
C ILE A 81 1.93 3.79 0.10
N CYS A 82 2.75 4.14 -0.90
CA CYS A 82 4.10 3.59 -1.02
C CYS A 82 4.98 3.91 0.18
N LEU A 83 4.80 5.10 0.77
CA LEU A 83 5.50 5.52 1.97
C LEU A 83 5.02 4.73 3.19
N LYS A 84 3.69 4.65 3.41
CA LYS A 84 3.08 3.95 4.55
C LYS A 84 3.47 2.47 4.64
N PHE A 85 3.50 1.79 3.50
CA PHE A 85 3.82 0.36 3.42
C PHE A 85 5.27 0.11 2.97
N GLY A 86 6.09 1.16 2.92
CA GLY A 86 7.49 1.09 2.52
C GLY A 86 8.31 0.31 3.55
N VAL A 87 9.19 -0.57 3.06
CA VAL A 87 10.15 -1.31 3.87
C VAL A 87 11.51 -1.33 3.19
N ILE A 88 12.59 -1.24 3.97
CA ILE A 88 13.95 -1.38 3.46
C ILE A 88 14.43 -2.80 3.70
N ILE A 89 14.69 -3.55 2.62
CA ILE A 89 15.20 -4.93 2.69
C ILE A 89 16.50 -5.00 1.91
N GLY A 90 17.61 -5.28 2.61
CA GLY A 90 18.93 -5.38 1.98
C GLY A 90 19.36 -4.12 1.22
N GLY A 91 18.93 -2.94 1.69
CA GLY A 91 19.21 -1.65 1.05
C GLY A 91 18.31 -1.30 -0.14
N ARG A 92 17.25 -2.06 -0.39
CA ARG A 92 16.25 -1.79 -1.43
C ARG A 92 14.93 -1.36 -0.81
N HIS A 93 14.25 -0.40 -1.46
CA HIS A 93 12.91 0.03 -1.07
C HIS A 93 11.88 -0.89 -1.70
N ASP A 94 11.26 -1.70 -0.87
CA ASP A 94 10.17 -2.60 -1.23
C ASP A 94 8.89 -2.15 -0.51
N ILE A 95 7.78 -2.75 -0.89
CA ILE A 95 6.44 -2.50 -0.34
C ILE A 95 5.98 -3.78 0.34
N ASN A 96 5.59 -3.69 1.61
CA ASN A 96 4.94 -4.77 2.33
C ASN A 96 3.50 -4.93 1.83
N TYR A 97 3.32 -5.72 0.77
CA TYR A 97 2.01 -5.92 0.16
C TYR A 97 1.08 -6.71 1.07
N ASN A 98 1.59 -7.56 1.96
CA ASN A 98 0.75 -8.29 2.92
C ASN A 98 -0.01 -7.31 3.83
N ALA A 99 0.71 -6.34 4.41
CA ALA A 99 0.10 -5.32 5.26
C ALA A 99 -0.90 -4.45 4.47
N PHE A 100 -0.56 -4.12 3.22
CA PHE A 100 -1.47 -3.39 2.33
C PHE A 100 -2.75 -4.19 2.04
N CYS A 101 -2.64 -5.45 1.61
CA CYS A 101 -3.78 -6.29 1.27
C CYS A 101 -4.68 -6.53 2.49
N LEU A 102 -4.11 -6.87 3.64
CA LEU A 102 -4.88 -7.08 4.88
C LEU A 102 -5.69 -5.84 5.25
N LEU A 103 -5.10 -4.64 5.17
CA LEU A 103 -5.81 -3.42 5.53
C LEU A 103 -6.91 -3.05 4.53
N VAL A 104 -6.66 -3.24 3.22
CA VAL A 104 -7.69 -3.00 2.20
C VAL A 104 -8.84 -4.00 2.32
N GLU A 105 -8.55 -5.28 2.60
CA GLU A 105 -9.58 -6.29 2.83
C GLU A 105 -10.39 -6.04 4.10
N ASP A 106 -9.74 -5.63 5.20
CA ASP A 106 -10.42 -5.20 6.43
C ASP A 106 -11.43 -4.08 6.16
N TYR A 107 -11.02 -3.08 5.37
CA TYR A 107 -11.91 -1.97 4.97
C TYR A 107 -13.03 -2.42 4.04
N ALA A 108 -12.77 -3.41 3.19
CA ALA A 108 -13.79 -3.98 2.31
C ALA A 108 -14.84 -4.78 3.10
N GLN A 109 -14.44 -5.43 4.20
CA GLN A 109 -15.31 -6.22 5.07
C GLN A 109 -16.07 -5.36 6.10
N THR A 110 -15.48 -4.27 6.60
CA THR A 110 -16.08 -3.44 7.65
C THR A 110 -17.44 -2.82 7.25
N LYS A 111 -17.69 -2.63 5.95
CA LYS A 111 -18.99 -2.11 5.45
C LYS A 111 -20.11 -3.17 5.35
N TRP A 112 -19.84 -4.43 5.67
CA TRP A 112 -20.84 -5.53 5.62
C TRP A 112 -21.69 -5.68 6.90
N ASN A 113 -21.39 -4.93 7.98
CA ASN A 113 -22.07 -5.10 9.28
C ASN A 113 -23.13 -4.03 9.60
N GLU A 114 -23.49 -3.15 8.66
CA GLU A 114 -24.54 -2.14 8.84
C GLU A 114 -25.80 -2.51 8.04
N GLN A 115 -26.39 -3.68 8.33
CA GLN A 115 -27.64 -4.15 7.73
C GLN A 115 -28.74 -4.33 8.78
#